data_AF-A0A7X3TJE6-F1
#
_entry.id   AF-A0A7X3TJE6-F1
#
_cell.length_a   1.000
_cell.length_b   1.000
_cell.length_c   1.000
_cell.angle_alpha   90.00
_cell.angle_beta   90.00
_cell.angle_gamma   90.00
#
_symmetry.space_group_name_H-M   'P 1'
#
loop_
_entity.id
_entity.type
_entity.pdbx_description
1 polymer ?
#
loop_
_entity_poly.entity_id
_entity_poly.type
_entity_poly.pdbx_seq_one_letter_code
_entity_poly.pdbx_strand_id
1 'polypeptide(L)'
;MTKQRKALMKPNGRSEYVEARRIIRNAAALVRRGWIQGDIAADADWCTCDPEDQAAVRWCAVGAMYAANDTRPYVSTARLELLLEAHIGDAGKWNDAEGRTADEVAAVMAAVADASNGWDIWRGLDRKRLPCP
;
A
#
# COMPACT_ATOMS: atom_id res chain seq x y z
N MET A 1 15.31 12.50 -31.45
CA MET A 1 13.92 12.01 -31.53
C MET A 1 13.61 11.17 -30.30
N THR A 2 12.84 11.73 -29.38
CA THR A 2 12.56 11.22 -28.02
C THR A 2 11.53 10.09 -28.10
N LYS A 3 11.94 8.83 -27.88
CA LYS A 3 11.02 7.69 -27.87
C LYS A 3 9.95 7.91 -26.78
N GLN A 4 8.71 8.01 -27.24
CA GLN A 4 7.52 8.29 -26.45
C GLN A 4 7.37 7.33 -25.27
N ARG A 5 7.03 7.92 -24.12
CA ARG A 5 6.61 7.27 -22.89
C ARG A 5 5.34 6.47 -23.17
N LYS A 6 5.44 5.16 -23.36
CA LYS A 6 4.28 4.28 -23.27
C LYS A 6 4.06 3.97 -21.79
N ALA A 7 3.45 4.92 -21.08
CA ALA A 7 2.76 4.55 -19.85
C ALA A 7 1.78 3.45 -20.24
N LEU A 8 1.78 2.31 -19.54
CA LEU A 8 0.78 1.28 -19.72
C LEU A 8 -0.60 1.86 -19.34
N MET A 9 -1.23 2.55 -20.29
CA MET A 9 -2.62 2.94 -20.19
C MET A 9 -3.46 1.68 -20.32
N LYS A 10 -4.27 1.40 -19.30
CA LYS A 10 -5.26 0.32 -19.23
C LYS A 10 -6.64 0.96 -18.93
N PRO A 11 -7.77 0.22 -19.00
CA PRO A 11 -9.00 0.55 -19.74
C PRO A 11 -9.80 1.79 -19.28
N ASN A 12 -9.39 2.47 -18.21
CA ASN A 12 -9.98 3.68 -17.65
C ASN A 12 -9.09 4.94 -17.78
N GLY A 13 -7.94 4.84 -18.46
CA GLY A 13 -7.08 5.99 -18.81
C GLY A 13 -6.24 6.55 -17.65
N ARG A 14 -6.36 6.00 -16.44
CA ARG A 14 -5.50 6.33 -15.29
C ARG A 14 -4.27 5.44 -15.27
N SER A 15 -3.12 6.01 -14.94
CA SER A 15 -1.91 5.22 -14.75
C SER A 15 -2.01 4.44 -13.44
N GLU A 16 -1.44 3.24 -13.41
CA GLU A 16 -1.29 2.40 -12.20
C GLU A 16 -0.71 3.21 -11.02
N TYR A 17 0.15 4.18 -11.34
CA TYR A 17 0.70 5.16 -10.41
C TYR A 17 -0.34 6.00 -9.67
N VAL A 18 -1.32 6.58 -10.39
CA VAL A 18 -2.36 7.40 -9.77
C VAL A 18 -3.20 6.56 -8.83
N GLU A 19 -3.48 5.31 -9.22
CA GLU A 19 -4.22 4.37 -8.39
C GLU A 19 -3.42 3.94 -7.16
N ALA A 20 -2.13 3.65 -7.27
CA ALA A 20 -1.29 3.29 -6.13
C ALA A 20 -1.27 4.40 -5.06
N ARG A 21 -1.12 5.66 -5.49
CA ARG A 21 -1.18 6.81 -4.56
C ARG A 21 -2.54 6.91 -3.89
N ARG A 22 -3.62 6.73 -4.64
CA ARG A 22 -4.98 6.75 -4.10
C ARG A 22 -5.16 5.64 -3.06
N ILE A 23 -4.73 4.43 -3.37
CA ILE A 23 -4.84 3.27 -2.48
C ILE A 23 -4.06 3.51 -1.18
N ILE A 24 -2.80 3.95 -1.26
CA ILE A 24 -1.99 4.19 -0.06
C ILE A 24 -2.57 5.33 0.80
N ARG A 25 -3.12 6.40 0.20
CA ARG A 25 -3.83 7.44 0.97
C ARG A 25 -5.07 6.92 1.66
N ASN A 26 -5.86 6.10 0.97
CA ASN A 26 -7.06 5.50 1.56
C ASN A 26 -6.69 4.55 2.70
N ALA A 27 -5.63 3.75 2.52
CA ALA A 27 -5.09 2.89 3.57
C ALA A 27 -4.62 3.68 4.80
N ALA A 28 -3.93 4.82 4.60
CA ALA A 28 -3.58 5.72 5.69
C ALA A 28 -4.80 6.23 6.48
N ALA A 29 -5.92 6.49 5.79
CA ALA A 29 -7.16 6.89 6.44
C ALA A 29 -7.82 5.75 7.24
N LEU A 30 -7.71 4.49 6.78
CA LEU A 30 -8.17 3.32 7.52
C LEU A 30 -7.34 3.11 8.79
N VAL A 31 -6.01 3.16 8.69
CA VAL A 31 -5.10 3.08 9.85
C VAL A 31 -5.45 4.12 10.91
N ARG A 32 -5.68 5.39 10.51
CA ARG A 32 -6.05 6.44 11.48
C ARG A 32 -7.38 6.15 12.19
N ARG A 33 -8.32 5.45 11.54
CA ARG A 33 -9.64 5.12 12.11
C ARG A 33 -9.60 3.91 13.03
N GLY A 34 -8.75 2.93 12.71
CA GLY A 34 -8.58 1.72 13.49
C GLY A 34 -7.25 1.10 13.11
N TRP A 35 -6.27 1.24 13.99
CA TRP A 35 -4.95 0.63 13.84
C TRP A 35 -4.80 -0.56 14.79
N ILE A 36 -4.07 -1.57 14.35
CA ILE A 36 -3.71 -2.75 15.14
C ILE A 36 -2.27 -3.18 14.85
N GLN A 37 -1.65 -3.81 15.84
CA GLN A 37 -0.33 -4.44 15.75
C GLN A 37 -0.45 -5.95 15.84
N GLY A 38 0.49 -6.67 15.22
CA GLY A 38 0.62 -8.13 15.29
C GLY A 38 -0.30 -8.92 14.36
N ASP A 39 -1.31 -8.26 13.77
CA ASP A 39 -2.28 -8.87 12.85
C ASP A 39 -2.59 -7.96 11.67
N ILE A 40 -3.15 -8.53 10.60
CA ILE A 40 -3.49 -7.79 9.37
C ILE A 40 -4.75 -6.94 9.53
N ALA A 41 -5.77 -7.45 10.21
CA ALA A 41 -7.01 -6.76 10.50
C ALA A 41 -7.75 -7.38 11.69
N ALA A 42 -8.63 -6.61 12.31
CA ALA A 42 -9.53 -7.10 13.34
C ALA A 42 -10.91 -6.42 13.27
N ASP A 43 -11.92 -7.16 13.74
CA ASP A 43 -13.29 -6.66 13.88
C ASP A 43 -13.46 -5.77 15.12
N ALA A 44 -14.70 -5.37 15.42
CA ALA A 44 -15.03 -4.49 16.54
C ALA A 44 -14.66 -5.10 17.91
N ASP A 45 -14.73 -6.42 18.04
CA ASP A 45 -14.49 -7.21 19.26
C ASP A 45 -13.03 -7.65 19.39
N TRP A 46 -12.13 -7.14 18.53
CA TRP A 46 -10.71 -7.49 18.46
C TRP A 46 -10.44 -8.93 17.99
N CYS A 47 -11.38 -9.55 17.28
CA CYS A 47 -11.11 -10.83 16.63
C CYS A 47 -10.41 -10.58 15.29
N THR A 48 -9.31 -11.30 15.06
CA THR A 48 -8.58 -11.26 13.79
C THR A 48 -9.49 -11.69 12.64
N CYS A 49 -9.46 -10.95 11.53
CA CYS A 49 -10.26 -11.24 10.34
C CYS A 49 -9.51 -10.89 9.06
N ASP A 50 -10.09 -11.23 7.91
CA ASP A 50 -9.58 -10.79 6.63
C ASP A 50 -9.69 -9.26 6.49
N PRO A 51 -8.70 -8.58 5.89
CA PRO A 51 -8.69 -7.14 5.77
C PRO A 51 -9.83 -6.58 4.91
N GLU A 52 -10.36 -7.39 4.00
CA GLU A 52 -11.49 -7.06 3.11
C GLU A 52 -12.85 -7.47 3.71
N ASP A 53 -12.87 -8.07 4.90
CA ASP A 53 -14.11 -8.43 5.59
C ASP A 53 -14.93 -7.16 5.92
N GLN A 54 -16.25 -7.23 5.74
CA GLN A 54 -17.16 -6.14 6.12
C GLN A 54 -17.17 -5.87 7.62
N ALA A 55 -16.79 -6.87 8.43
CA ALA A 55 -16.66 -6.73 9.87
C ALA A 55 -15.33 -6.06 10.29
N ALA A 56 -14.34 -5.98 9.41
CA ALA A 56 -13.04 -5.37 9.74
C ALA A 56 -13.20 -3.87 10.04
N VAL A 57 -12.72 -3.44 11.21
CA VAL A 57 -12.72 -2.03 11.62
C VAL A 57 -11.35 -1.55 12.09
N ARG A 58 -10.36 -2.44 12.17
CA ARG A 58 -8.96 -2.16 12.52
C ARG A 58 -8.03 -2.84 11.52
N TRP A 59 -6.93 -2.19 11.16
CA TRP A 59 -5.95 -2.70 10.21
C TRP A 59 -4.52 -2.30 10.58
N CYS A 60 -3.56 -3.17 10.30
CA CYS A 60 -2.17 -2.74 10.20
C CYS A 60 -1.92 -2.00 8.88
N ALA A 61 -0.71 -1.48 8.65
CA ALA A 61 -0.37 -0.79 7.41
C ALA A 61 -0.61 -1.65 6.15
N VAL A 62 -0.24 -2.93 6.20
CA VAL A 62 -0.39 -3.87 5.07
C VAL A 62 -1.86 -4.22 4.87
N GLY A 63 -2.57 -4.65 5.91
CA GLY A 63 -4.00 -4.96 5.82
C GLY A 63 -4.84 -3.79 5.34
N ALA A 64 -4.49 -2.56 5.72
CA ALA A 64 -5.16 -1.36 5.22
C ALA A 64 -4.96 -1.16 3.71
N MET A 65 -3.81 -1.57 3.15
CA MET A 65 -3.58 -1.54 1.71
C MET A 65 -4.40 -2.61 0.99
N TYR A 66 -4.57 -3.80 1.56
CA TYR A 66 -5.50 -4.82 1.02
C TYR A 66 -6.92 -4.28 1.01
N ALA A 67 -7.42 -3.80 2.15
CA ALA A 67 -8.76 -3.24 2.29
C ALA A 67 -9.02 -2.06 1.32
N ALA A 68 -8.01 -1.21 1.09
CA ALA A 68 -8.13 -0.07 0.18
C ALA A 68 -8.02 -0.42 -1.32
N ASN A 69 -7.59 -1.64 -1.67
CA ASN A 69 -7.35 -2.11 -3.04
C ASN A 69 -8.47 -3.03 -3.60
N ASP A 70 -9.64 -2.99 -2.97
CA ASP A 70 -10.82 -3.87 -3.13
C ASP A 70 -11.31 -4.19 -4.57
N THR A 71 -12.04 -5.31 -4.66
CA THR A 71 -12.80 -6.03 -5.71
C THR A 71 -12.15 -6.27 -7.07
N ARG A 72 -11.26 -5.38 -7.53
CA ARG A 72 -10.44 -5.55 -8.73
C ARG A 72 -9.12 -4.83 -8.54
N PRO A 73 -8.06 -5.50 -8.04
CA PRO A 73 -6.81 -4.84 -7.72
C PRO A 73 -6.19 -4.26 -9.00
N TYR A 74 -6.29 -2.93 -9.12
CA TYR A 74 -5.65 -2.18 -10.21
C TYR A 74 -4.13 -2.19 -10.06
N VAL A 75 -3.67 -2.31 -8.82
CA VAL A 75 -2.26 -2.38 -8.42
C VAL A 75 -2.10 -3.66 -7.62
N SER A 76 -1.06 -4.45 -7.88
CA SER A 76 -0.79 -5.63 -7.05
C SER A 76 -0.39 -5.19 -5.63
N THR A 77 -0.92 -5.85 -4.60
CA THR A 77 -0.62 -5.45 -3.21
C THR A 77 0.85 -5.60 -2.85
N ALA A 78 1.54 -6.62 -3.40
CA ALA A 78 3.00 -6.74 -3.30
C ALA A 78 3.74 -5.50 -3.84
N ARG A 79 3.18 -4.83 -4.85
CA ARG A 79 3.75 -3.57 -5.38
C ARG A 79 3.55 -2.42 -4.41
N LEU A 80 2.40 -2.37 -3.75
CA LEU A 80 2.09 -1.37 -2.72
C LEU A 80 3.00 -1.55 -1.50
N GLU A 81 3.19 -2.79 -1.07
CA GLU A 81 4.13 -3.17 -0.01
C GLU A 81 5.55 -2.72 -0.36
N LEU A 82 6.10 -3.08 -1.52
CA LEU A 82 7.45 -2.65 -1.92
C LEU A 82 7.64 -1.12 -1.91
N LEU A 83 6.61 -0.34 -2.22
CA LEU A 83 6.69 1.12 -2.16
C LEU A 83 6.77 1.63 -0.74
N LEU A 84 5.96 1.06 0.14
CA LEU A 84 6.01 1.36 1.55
C LEU A 84 7.39 0.96 2.10
N GLU A 85 7.81 -0.26 1.83
CA GLU A 85 9.08 -0.82 2.32
C GLU A 85 10.32 -0.07 1.82
N ALA A 86 10.27 0.51 0.63
CA ALA A 86 11.34 1.38 0.14
C ALA A 86 11.58 2.61 1.05
N HIS A 87 10.62 2.99 1.90
CA HIS A 87 10.73 4.11 2.82
C HIS A 87 10.98 3.69 4.27
N ILE A 88 10.48 2.51 4.68
CA ILE A 88 10.49 2.08 6.09
C ILE A 88 11.25 0.78 6.35
N GLY A 89 11.73 0.10 5.31
CA GLY A 89 12.22 -1.28 5.41
C GLY A 89 11.07 -2.28 5.52
N ASP A 90 11.27 -3.38 6.24
CA ASP A 90 10.25 -4.42 6.44
C ASP A 90 8.96 -3.84 7.06
N ALA A 91 7.85 -3.89 6.32
CA ALA A 91 6.63 -3.20 6.72
C ALA A 91 6.00 -3.80 7.98
N GLY A 92 6.07 -5.13 8.16
CA GLY A 92 5.54 -5.82 9.32
C GLY A 92 6.30 -5.44 10.59
N LYS A 93 7.64 -5.61 10.57
CA LYS A 93 8.50 -5.24 11.71
C LYS A 93 8.40 -3.77 12.07
N TRP A 94 8.30 -2.89 11.08
CA TRP A 94 8.19 -1.47 11.34
C TRP A 94 6.83 -1.08 11.95
N ASN A 95 5.73 -1.68 11.47
CA ASN A 95 4.38 -1.48 12.01
C ASN A 95 4.29 -1.97 13.46
N ASP A 96 4.86 -3.14 13.74
CA ASP A 96 4.76 -3.81 15.05
C ASP A 96 5.86 -3.38 16.04
N ALA A 97 6.65 -2.37 15.68
CA ALA A 97 7.66 -1.82 16.58
C ALA A 97 7.00 -1.21 17.84
N GLU A 98 7.64 -1.40 19.00
CA GLU A 98 7.18 -0.85 20.27
C GLU A 98 7.09 0.69 20.20
N GLY A 99 6.03 1.25 20.77
CA GLY A 99 5.80 2.70 20.82
C GLY A 99 5.27 3.32 19.53
N ARG A 100 5.04 2.52 18.48
CA ARG A 100 4.40 2.99 17.25
C ARG A 100 2.97 3.46 17.53
N THR A 101 2.54 4.49 16.81
CA THR A 101 1.17 5.02 16.90
C THR A 101 0.46 5.00 15.55
N ALA A 102 -0.88 4.98 15.59
CA ALA A 102 -1.72 5.06 14.40
C ALA A 102 -1.41 6.31 13.54
N ASP A 103 -1.19 7.45 14.18
CA ASP A 103 -0.90 8.71 13.48
C ASP A 103 0.46 8.70 12.78
N GLU A 104 1.49 8.12 13.39
CA GLU A 104 2.80 7.94 12.74
C GLU A 104 2.69 7.00 11.54
N VAL A 105 1.98 5.87 11.69
CA VAL A 105 1.78 4.91 10.61
C VAL A 105 1.05 5.56 9.45
N ALA A 106 -0.08 6.22 9.74
CA ALA A 106 -0.87 6.93 8.75
C ALA A 106 -0.08 8.09 8.09
N ALA A 107 0.72 8.83 8.86
CA ALA A 107 1.52 9.94 8.33
C ALA A 107 2.58 9.45 7.36
N VAL A 108 3.27 8.35 7.66
CA VAL A 108 4.26 7.77 6.76
C VAL A 108 3.60 7.24 5.50
N MET A 109 2.49 6.51 5.60
CA MET A 109 1.76 6.05 4.42
C MET A 109 1.31 7.23 3.53
N ALA A 110 0.79 8.30 4.13
CA ALA A 110 0.44 9.52 3.40
C ALA A 110 1.65 10.15 2.72
N ALA A 111 2.79 10.23 3.42
CA ALA A 111 4.04 10.73 2.87
C ALA A 111 4.53 9.86 1.69
N VAL A 112 4.45 8.54 1.77
CA VAL A 112 4.78 7.62 0.66
C VAL A 112 3.90 7.91 -0.57
N ALA A 113 2.60 8.13 -0.36
CA ALA A 113 1.68 8.46 -1.42
C ALA A 113 1.90 9.85 -2.05
N ASP A 114 2.58 10.77 -1.36
CA ASP A 114 2.88 12.10 -1.86
C ASP A 114 4.30 12.22 -2.44
N ALA A 115 5.27 11.53 -1.84
CA ALA A 115 6.67 11.45 -2.25
C ALA A 115 6.88 10.66 -3.56
N SER A 116 5.80 10.13 -4.14
CA SER A 116 5.81 9.26 -5.31
C SER A 116 6.33 9.91 -6.61
N ASN A 117 7.17 10.94 -6.57
CA ASN A 117 8.10 11.24 -7.68
C ASN A 117 9.18 10.13 -7.85
N GLY A 118 9.35 9.23 -6.86
CA GLY A 118 10.37 8.15 -6.83
C GLY A 118 10.12 6.90 -7.68
N TRP A 119 9.14 6.88 -8.58
CA TRP A 119 8.83 5.67 -9.38
C TRP A 119 9.80 5.41 -10.55
N ASP A 120 10.98 6.05 -10.58
CA ASP A 120 12.06 5.60 -11.48
C ASP A 120 12.58 4.19 -11.09
N ILE A 121 12.32 3.74 -9.86
CA ILE A 121 12.51 2.35 -9.43
C ILE A 121 11.70 1.39 -10.33
N TRP A 122 10.50 1.79 -10.75
CA TRP A 122 9.67 1.01 -11.68
C TRP A 122 10.26 0.94 -13.08
N ARG A 123 10.84 2.04 -13.57
CA ARG A 123 11.52 2.05 -14.88
C ARG A 123 12.80 1.21 -14.88
N GLY A 124 13.41 1.00 -13.71
CA GLY A 124 14.56 0.12 -13.51
C GLY A 124 14.17 -1.36 -13.41
N LEU A 125 13.09 -1.67 -12.67
CA LEU A 125 12.60 -3.05 -12.49
C LEU A 125 11.98 -3.62 -13.77
N ASP A 126 11.32 -2.82 -14.60
CA ASP A 126 10.75 -3.29 -15.88
C ASP A 126 11.84 -3.57 -16.94
N ARG A 127 13.07 -3.07 -16.74
CA ARG A 127 14.22 -3.33 -17.63
C ARG A 127 15.04 -4.56 -17.24
N LYS A 128 14.95 -5.01 -16.00
CA LYS A 128 15.58 -6.25 -15.54
C LYS A 128 14.46 -7.24 -15.25
N ARG A 129 14.18 -8.13 -16.21
CA ARG A 129 13.38 -9.35 -16.00
C ARG A 129 13.67 -9.89 -14.59
N LEU A 130 12.71 -9.78 -13.69
CA LEU A 130 12.71 -10.64 -12.51
C LEU A 130 12.52 -12.07 -13.03
N PRO A 131 13.40 -13.03 -12.68
CA PRO A 131 13.11 -14.42 -12.96
C PRO A 131 11.80 -14.75 -12.25
N CYS A 132 10.84 -15.27 -13.02
CA CYS A 132 9.66 -15.92 -12.49
C CYS A 132 10.14 -17.04 -11.54
N PRO A 133 9.50 -17.27 -10.39
CA PRO A 133 9.73 -18.50 -9.62
C PRO A 133 9.45 -19.74 -10.49
#